data_AF-D6QYX1-F1
#
_entry.id   AF-D6QYX1-F1
#
_cell.length_a   1.000
_cell.length_b   1.000
_cell.length_c   1.000
_cell.angle_alpha   90.00
_cell.angle_beta   90.00
_cell.angle_gamma   90.00
#
_symmetry.space_group_name_H-M   'P 1'
#
loop_
_entity.id
_entity.type
_entity.pdbx_description
1 polymer ?
#
loop_
_entity_poly.entity_id
_entity_poly.type
_entity_poly.pdbx_seq_one_letter_code
_entity_poly.pdbx_strand_id
1 'polypeptide(L)'
;GISCLIGGFDGDGSAHLFQTEPSGIFYEYKANATGRSAKTVREFFEKNYREEDVATEKGAVKLAVRALLEVAQSGQNNLEVAVMENNKPLKMLDREVIQEYVNIIEKDK
;
A
#
# COMPACT_ATOMS: atom_id res chain seq x y z
N GLY A 1 -13.65 10.76 14.84
CA GLY A 1 -13.98 10.52 13.43
C GLY A 1 -12.98 9.54 12.86
N ILE A 2 -13.42 8.63 11.99
CA ILE A 2 -12.55 7.65 11.32
C ILE A 2 -12.39 8.03 9.85
N SER A 3 -11.23 7.72 9.29
CA SER A 3 -10.99 7.72 7.85
C SER A 3 -10.72 6.30 7.41
N CYS A 4 -11.31 5.89 6.28
CA CYS A 4 -11.12 4.56 5.72
C CYS A 4 -10.38 4.65 4.38
N LEU A 5 -9.52 3.69 4.12
CA LEU A 5 -9.11 3.35 2.75
C LEU A 5 -10.01 2.21 2.27
N ILE A 6 -10.61 2.39 1.10
CA ILE A 6 -11.53 1.43 0.50
C ILE A 6 -10.94 1.05 -0.86
N GLY A 7 -10.46 -0.17 -0.99
CA GLY A 7 -9.90 -0.71 -2.22
C GLY A 7 -10.76 -1.85 -2.76
N GLY A 8 -10.84 -1.99 -4.08
CA GLY A 8 -11.59 -3.05 -4.73
C GLY A 8 -11.47 -3.04 -6.24
N PHE A 9 -12.25 -3.92 -6.87
CA PHE A 9 -12.36 -4.04 -8.31
C PHE A 9 -13.82 -3.88 -8.73
N ASP A 10 -14.06 -3.12 -9.80
CA ASP A 10 -15.37 -3.03 -10.45
C ASP A 10 -15.66 -4.29 -11.29
N GLY A 11 -16.89 -4.41 -11.80
CA GLY A 11 -17.33 -5.58 -12.57
C GLY A 11 -16.56 -5.80 -13.88
N ASP A 12 -15.90 -4.77 -14.41
CA ASP A 12 -15.02 -4.84 -15.58
C ASP A 12 -13.56 -5.19 -15.22
N GLY A 13 -13.25 -5.31 -13.93
CA GLY A 13 -11.93 -5.60 -13.41
C GLY A 13 -11.02 -4.39 -13.22
N SER A 14 -11.51 -3.17 -13.38
CA SER A 14 -10.75 -1.96 -13.05
C SER A 14 -10.56 -1.84 -11.53
N ALA A 15 -9.34 -1.50 -11.11
CA ALA A 15 -8.97 -1.38 -9.70
C ALA A 15 -9.17 0.06 -9.21
N HIS A 16 -9.79 0.21 -8.05
CA HIS A 16 -10.08 1.52 -7.45
C HIS A 16 -9.61 1.58 -5.99
N LEU A 17 -9.16 2.77 -5.58
CA LEU A 17 -8.81 3.08 -4.21
C LEU A 17 -9.40 4.43 -3.81
N PHE A 18 -10.28 4.43 -2.82
CA PHE A 18 -10.91 5.60 -2.26
C PHE A 18 -10.46 5.85 -0.82
N GLN A 19 -10.39 7.11 -0.42
CA GLN A 19 -10.31 7.49 0.99
C GLN A 19 -11.56 8.25 1.40
N THR A 20 -12.12 7.90 2.56
CA THR A 20 -13.18 8.68 3.22
C THR A 20 -12.61 9.53 4.36
N GLU A 21 -13.20 10.71 4.55
CA GLU A 21 -12.92 11.59 5.68
C GLU A 21 -14.14 11.70 6.63
N PRO A 22 -13.93 12.01 7.92
CA PRO A 22 -15.03 12.16 8.88
C PRO A 22 -16.05 13.24 8.49
N SER A 23 -15.67 14.17 7.61
CA SER A 23 -16.53 15.22 7.04
C SER A 23 -17.56 14.69 6.03
N GLY A 24 -17.44 13.43 5.59
CA GLY A 24 -18.27 12.85 4.53
C GLY A 24 -17.72 13.04 3.12
N ILE A 25 -16.56 13.71 2.98
CA ILE A 25 -15.87 13.86 1.70
C ILE A 25 -15.10 12.58 1.39
N PHE A 26 -15.05 12.21 0.11
CA PHE A 26 -14.21 11.13 -0.38
C PHE A 26 -13.48 11.52 -1.66
N TYR A 27 -12.33 10.90 -1.89
CA TYR A 27 -11.53 11.08 -3.10
C TYR A 27 -10.95 9.75 -3.57
N GLU A 28 -10.72 9.65 -4.88
CA GLU A 28 -10.02 8.53 -5.51
C GLU A 28 -8.51 8.78 -5.58
N TYR A 29 -7.71 7.74 -5.40
CA TYR A 29 -6.26 7.79 -5.39
C TYR A 29 -5.64 6.64 -6.16
N LYS A 30 -4.45 6.88 -6.74
CA LYS A 30 -3.60 5.80 -7.27
C LYS A 30 -2.79 5.09 -6.17
N ALA A 31 -2.35 5.85 -5.18
CA ALA A 31 -1.71 5.36 -3.96
C ALA A 31 -1.99 6.35 -2.83
N ASN A 32 -2.22 5.86 -1.62
CA ASN A 32 -2.56 6.71 -0.49
C ASN A 32 -2.18 6.08 0.85
N ALA A 33 -2.07 6.93 1.87
CA ALA A 33 -1.85 6.55 3.25
C ALA A 33 -2.79 7.33 4.17
N THR A 34 -3.14 6.73 5.30
CA THR A 34 -3.91 7.34 6.39
C THR A 34 -3.30 6.99 7.75
N GLY A 35 -3.66 7.73 8.80
CA GLY A 35 -3.12 7.55 10.15
C GLY A 35 -1.83 8.33 10.43
N ARG A 36 -1.04 7.84 11.40
CA ARG A 36 0.18 8.51 11.86
C ARG A 36 1.22 8.56 10.73
N SER A 37 1.83 9.72 10.53
CA SER A 37 2.85 9.96 9.50
C SER A 37 2.38 9.79 8.05
N ALA A 38 1.05 9.80 7.80
CA ALA A 38 0.49 9.70 6.44
C ALA A 38 1.05 10.76 5.47
N LYS A 39 1.33 11.98 5.96
CA LYS A 39 1.95 13.04 5.15
C LYS A 39 3.29 12.60 4.55
N THR A 40 4.19 12.04 5.38
CA THR A 40 5.50 11.55 4.95
C THR A 40 5.37 10.43 3.91
N VAL A 41 4.42 9.50 4.13
CA VAL A 41 4.18 8.38 3.22
C VAL A 41 3.59 8.87 1.88
N ARG A 42 2.71 9.87 1.89
CA ARG A 42 2.19 10.49 0.66
C ARG A 42 3.30 11.19 -0.13
N GLU A 43 4.16 11.96 0.53
CA GLU A 43 5.33 12.59 -0.12
C GLU A 43 6.28 11.54 -0.71
N PHE A 44 6.40 10.35 -0.08
CA PHE A 44 7.12 9.22 -0.66
C PHE A 44 6.44 8.71 -1.94
N PHE A 45 5.12 8.51 -1.94
CA PHE A 45 4.40 8.06 -3.13
C PHE A 45 4.46 9.08 -4.27
N GLU A 46 4.34 10.38 -3.99
CA GLU A 46 4.46 11.44 -5.00
C GLU A 46 5.80 11.37 -5.75
N LYS A 47 6.88 10.98 -5.07
CA LYS A 47 8.22 10.88 -5.66
C LYS A 47 8.47 9.54 -6.36
N ASN A 48 7.98 8.45 -5.78
CA ASN A 48 8.38 7.07 -6.13
C ASN A 48 7.32 6.26 -6.88
N TYR A 49 6.06 6.69 -6.92
CA TYR A 49 5.02 5.96 -7.65
C TYR A 49 5.22 6.12 -9.16
N ARG A 50 5.26 4.99 -9.87
CA ARG A 50 5.26 4.90 -11.34
C ARG A 50 4.31 3.78 -11.74
N GLU A 51 3.56 3.96 -12.83
CA GLU A 51 2.54 2.98 -13.23
C GLU A 51 3.17 1.65 -13.64
N GLU A 52 4.32 1.71 -14.31
CA GLU A 52 5.13 0.56 -14.70
C GLU A 52 5.64 -0.25 -13.50
N ASP A 53 5.97 0.41 -12.39
CA ASP A 53 6.53 -0.24 -11.20
C ASP A 53 5.46 -0.98 -10.38
N VAL A 54 4.18 -0.62 -10.55
CA VAL A 54 3.05 -1.23 -9.81
C VAL A 54 2.16 -2.09 -10.69
N ALA A 55 2.50 -2.27 -11.97
CA ALA A 55 1.76 -3.09 -12.92
C ALA A 55 1.70 -4.59 -12.54
N THR A 56 2.54 -5.02 -11.60
CA THR A 56 2.55 -6.39 -11.08
C THR A 56 2.31 -6.40 -9.57
N GLU A 57 1.73 -7.48 -9.06
CA GLU A 57 1.56 -7.70 -7.61
C GLU A 57 2.86 -7.46 -6.85
N LYS A 58 3.96 -8.05 -7.31
CA LYS A 58 5.28 -7.93 -6.66
C LYS A 58 5.76 -6.49 -6.61
N GLY A 59 5.55 -5.73 -7.68
CA GLY A 59 5.91 -4.32 -7.77
C GLY A 59 5.08 -3.44 -6.83
N ALA A 60 3.76 -3.64 -6.82
CA ALA A 60 2.85 -2.94 -5.92
C ALA A 60 3.16 -3.24 -4.43
N VAL A 61 3.39 -4.51 -4.09
CA VAL A 61 3.79 -4.92 -2.74
C VAL A 61 5.14 -4.31 -2.36
N LYS A 62 6.14 -4.35 -3.26
CA LYS A 62 7.45 -3.73 -3.02
C LYS A 62 7.31 -2.24 -2.72
N LEU A 63 6.53 -1.50 -3.51
CA LEU A 63 6.30 -0.06 -3.28
C LEU A 63 5.61 0.20 -1.93
N ALA A 64 4.57 -0.58 -1.59
CA ALA A 64 3.85 -0.44 -0.34
C ALA A 64 4.75 -0.72 0.89
N VAL A 65 5.55 -1.79 0.85
CA VAL A 65 6.50 -2.13 1.92
C VAL A 65 7.57 -1.04 2.05
N ARG A 66 8.13 -0.53 0.94
CA ARG A 66 9.07 0.61 0.98
C ARG A 66 8.47 1.82 1.67
N ALA A 67 7.22 2.17 1.32
CA ALA A 67 6.54 3.32 1.89
C ALA A 67 6.31 3.19 3.41
N LEU A 68 6.00 1.98 3.89
CA LEU A 68 5.85 1.70 5.32
C LEU A 68 7.19 1.76 6.07
N LEU A 69 8.28 1.28 5.45
CA LEU A 69 9.62 1.32 6.04
C LEU A 69 10.16 2.73 6.26
N GLU A 70 9.68 3.73 5.52
CA GLU A 70 10.08 5.15 5.73
C GLU A 70 9.61 5.72 7.08
N VAL A 71 8.58 5.13 7.69
CA VAL A 71 7.98 5.61 8.95
C VAL A 71 8.05 4.59 10.09
N ALA A 72 8.43 3.35 9.82
CA ALA A 72 8.55 2.30 10.81
C ALA A 72 9.77 2.52 11.72
N GLN A 73 9.54 2.95 12.97
CA GLN A 73 10.60 3.24 13.95
C GLN A 73 11.24 1.98 14.57
N SER A 74 10.56 0.82 14.54
CA SER A 74 10.90 -0.34 15.38
C SER A 74 11.18 -1.63 14.60
N GLY A 75 11.47 -1.52 13.30
CA GLY A 75 11.83 -2.66 12.46
C GLY A 75 10.64 -3.53 12.06
N GLN A 76 10.62 -3.91 10.77
CA GLN A 76 10.17 -5.14 10.09
C GLN A 76 9.11 -6.07 10.74
N ASN A 77 9.07 -6.21 12.07
CA ASN A 77 8.27 -7.21 12.80
C ASN A 77 6.77 -6.93 12.93
N ASN A 78 6.31 -5.71 12.63
CA ASN A 78 4.90 -5.32 12.78
C ASN A 78 4.23 -4.93 11.44
N LEU A 79 4.79 -5.37 10.32
CA LEU A 79 4.21 -5.12 9.00
C LEU A 79 3.25 -6.25 8.65
N GLU A 80 2.00 -5.89 8.37
CA GLU A 80 1.00 -6.79 7.79
C GLU A 80 0.61 -6.25 6.42
N VAL A 81 0.55 -7.13 5.43
CA VAL A 81 0.21 -6.77 4.05
C VAL A 81 -0.84 -7.75 3.55
N ALA A 82 -1.92 -7.20 3.01
CA ALA A 82 -2.96 -7.96 2.32
C ALA A 82 -2.92 -7.61 0.83
N VAL A 83 -3.10 -8.62 -0.02
CA VAL A 83 -3.18 -8.48 -1.48
C VAL A 83 -4.57 -8.90 -1.92
N MET A 84 -5.20 -8.02 -2.69
CA MET A 84 -6.44 -8.30 -3.40
C MET A 84 -6.16 -8.26 -4.90
N GLU A 85 -6.60 -9.29 -5.60
CA GLU A 85 -6.53 -9.38 -7.06
C GLU A 85 -7.95 -9.56 -7.61
N ASN A 86 -8.18 -9.13 -8.86
CA ASN A 86 -9.49 -9.28 -9.49
C ASN A 86 -9.93 -10.76 -9.52
N ASN A 87 -11.18 -11.01 -9.14
CA ASN A 87 -11.79 -12.35 -9.08
C ASN A 87 -11.06 -13.38 -8.20
N LYS A 88 -10.24 -12.94 -7.24
CA LYS A 88 -9.57 -13.81 -6.26
C LYS A 88 -9.92 -13.38 -4.83
N PRO A 89 -9.95 -14.33 -3.87
CA PRO A 89 -10.12 -13.98 -2.46
C PRO A 89 -8.95 -13.12 -1.98
N LEU A 90 -9.23 -12.23 -1.03
CA LEU A 90 -8.21 -11.46 -0.32
C LEU A 90 -7.20 -12.43 0.33
N LYS A 91 -5.92 -12.19 0.10
CA LYS A 91 -4.82 -13.00 0.65
C LYS A 91 -3.98 -12.14 1.60
N MET A 92 -3.84 -12.59 2.84
CA MET A 92 -2.81 -12.07 3.74
C MET A 92 -1.45 -12.64 3.32
N LEU A 93 -0.43 -11.79 3.24
CA LEU A 93 0.94 -12.26 2.98
C LEU A 93 1.54 -12.82 4.26
N ASP A 94 2.23 -13.96 4.12
CA ASP A 94 2.97 -14.56 5.21
C ASP A 94 4.15 -13.66 5.63
N ARG A 95 4.51 -13.74 6.90
CA ARG A 95 5.58 -12.90 7.46
C ARG A 95 6.92 -13.15 6.78
N GLU A 96 7.19 -14.40 6.38
CA GLU A 96 8.39 -14.80 5.66
C GLU A 96 8.49 -14.08 4.32
N VAL A 97 7.37 -13.99 3.59
CA VAL A 97 7.30 -13.30 2.29
C VAL A 97 7.53 -11.80 2.48
N ILE A 98 6.91 -11.18 3.50
CA ILE A 98 7.13 -9.76 3.81
C ILE A 98 8.60 -9.52 4.14
N GLN A 99 9.24 -10.41 4.90
CA GLN A 99 10.65 -10.30 5.25
C GLN A 99 11.57 -10.41 4.01
N GLU A 100 11.23 -11.24 3.03
CA GLU A 100 11.96 -11.28 1.75
C GLU A 100 11.92 -9.93 1.02
N TYR A 101 10.74 -9.29 0.94
CA TYR A 101 10.62 -7.95 0.36
C TYR A 101 11.47 -6.92 1.09
N VAL A 102 11.41 -6.93 2.42
CA VAL A 102 12.21 -6.02 3.25
C VAL A 102 13.70 -6.21 2.97
N ASN A 103 14.18 -7.45 2.94
CA ASN A 103 15.59 -7.75 2.66
C ASN A 103 16.03 -7.30 1.26
N ILE A 104 15.16 -7.43 0.25
CA ILE A 104 15.42 -6.92 -1.10
C ILE A 104 15.53 -5.39 -1.08
N ILE A 105 14.60 -4.72 -0.40
CA ILE A 105 14.56 -3.26 -0.31
C ILE A 105 15.79 -2.70 0.41
N GLU A 106 16.26 -3.36 1.47
CA GLU A 106 17.45 -2.93 2.22
C GLU A 106 18.75 -3.14 1.43
N LYS A 107 18.79 -4.12 0.51
CA LYS A 107 19.93 -4.30 -0.41
C LYS A 107 19.96 -3.29 -1.55
N ASP A 108 18.79 -2.76 -1.92
CA ASP A 108 18.64 -1.74 -2.96
C ASP A 108 18.89 -0.30 -2.43
N LYS A 109 19.04 -0.12 -1.11
CA LYS A 109 19.40 1.15 -0.45
C LYS A 109 20.92 1.36 -0.44
#